data_AF-A0A8D8KZX7-F1
#
_entry.id   AF-A0A8D8KZX7-F1
#
_cell.length_a   1.000
_cell.length_b   1.000
_cell.length_c   1.000
_cell.angle_alpha   90.00
_cell.angle_beta   90.00
_cell.angle_gamma   90.00
#
_symmetry.space_group_name_H-M   'P 1'
#
loop_
_entity.id
_entity.type
_entity.pdbx_description
1 polymer ?
#
loop_
_entity_poly.entity_id
_entity_poly.type
_entity_poly.pdbx_seq_one_letter_code
_entity_poly.pdbx_strand_id
1 'polypeptide(L)'
;LRCNEYESCVLCRQFKTGPWSEAECSANCSSLSLQSVGSLEPNEEAGDKRCTFSHNQCRYEFMYNEYANSEKLIVLEKPDCPAVPLTLGFVLIVVGAVVLLGLAALLVWKLVTSVCDRREYARFEQERANAKFDEVGF
;
A
#
# COMPACT_ATOMS: atom_id res chain seq x y z
N LEU A 1 1.34 19.52 30.50
CA LEU A 1 0.81 19.64 29.13
C LEU A 1 -0.54 18.94 29.02
N ARG A 2 -1.56 19.56 28.42
CA ARG A 2 -2.90 18.99 28.18
C ARG A 2 -3.04 18.29 26.82
N CYS A 3 -1.96 17.69 26.30
CA CYS A 3 -1.96 17.09 24.95
C CYS A 3 -3.04 16.00 24.77
N ASN A 4 -3.31 15.20 25.79
CA ASN A 4 -4.22 14.04 25.68
C ASN A 4 -5.70 14.45 25.53
N GLU A 5 -6.13 15.50 26.24
CA GLU A 5 -7.49 16.03 26.14
C GLU A 5 -7.74 16.66 24.76
N TYR A 6 -6.75 17.40 24.28
CA TYR A 6 -6.78 18.05 22.98
C TYR A 6 -6.66 17.09 21.78
N GLU A 7 -6.04 15.93 21.95
CA GLU A 7 -5.93 14.91 20.91
C GLU A 7 -7.31 14.51 20.35
N SER A 8 -8.24 14.22 21.25
CA SER A 8 -9.59 13.78 20.90
C SER A 8 -10.39 14.89 20.20
N CYS A 9 -10.21 16.14 20.64
CA CYS A 9 -10.80 17.32 20.00
C CYS A 9 -10.25 17.55 18.59
N VAL A 10 -8.94 17.42 18.39
CA VAL A 10 -8.29 17.59 17.09
C VAL A 10 -8.77 16.52 16.10
N LEU A 11 -8.82 15.25 16.52
CA LEU A 11 -9.28 14.16 15.68
C LEU A 11 -10.73 14.36 15.21
N CYS A 12 -11.64 14.71 16.12
CA CYS A 12 -13.04 14.86 15.75
C CYS A 12 -13.34 16.17 14.99
N ARG A 13 -12.83 17.32 15.44
CA ARG A 13 -13.16 18.62 14.81
C ARG A 13 -12.51 18.78 13.43
N GLN A 14 -11.24 18.39 13.30
CA GLN A 14 -10.47 18.59 12.06
C GLN A 14 -10.62 17.42 11.09
N PHE A 15 -10.48 16.19 11.59
CA PHE A 15 -10.42 15.00 10.76
C PHE A 15 -11.72 14.18 10.75
N LYS A 16 -12.75 14.62 11.49
CA LYS A 16 -14.03 13.90 11.67
C LYS A 16 -13.83 12.41 11.98
N THR A 17 -12.77 12.12 12.74
CA THR A 17 -12.32 10.78 13.08
C THR A 17 -12.21 10.67 14.59
N GLY A 18 -12.28 9.47 15.14
CA GLY A 18 -12.09 9.21 16.57
C GLY A 18 -13.28 8.50 17.23
N PRO A 19 -13.22 8.29 18.55
CA PRO A 19 -14.23 7.52 19.29
C PRO A 19 -15.49 8.31 19.65
N TRP A 20 -15.47 9.64 19.56
CA TRP A 20 -16.58 10.50 19.95
C TRP A 20 -17.55 10.78 18.80
N SER A 21 -18.83 10.85 19.15
CA SER A 21 -19.87 11.33 18.23
C SER A 21 -19.75 12.84 17.99
N GLU A 22 -20.34 13.32 16.89
CA GLU A 22 -20.31 14.76 16.52
C GLU A 22 -20.89 15.65 17.64
N ALA A 23 -21.91 15.15 18.36
CA ALA A 23 -22.53 15.83 19.49
C ALA A 23 -21.59 15.93 20.70
N GLU A 24 -21.00 14.82 21.14
CA GLU A 24 -20.06 14.77 22.28
C GLU A 24 -18.83 15.63 22.03
N CYS A 25 -18.31 15.58 20.80
CA CYS A 25 -17.18 16.37 20.35
C CYS A 25 -17.48 17.88 20.35
N SER A 26 -18.67 18.29 19.90
CA SER A 26 -19.08 19.69 19.99
C SER A 26 -19.19 20.14 21.45
N ALA A 27 -19.78 19.33 22.33
CA ALA A 27 -20.00 19.66 23.74
C ALA A 27 -18.67 19.75 24.51
N ASN A 28 -17.76 18.81 24.30
CA ASN A 28 -16.48 18.76 25.01
C ASN A 28 -15.47 19.80 24.48
N CYS A 29 -15.46 20.04 23.17
CA CYS A 29 -14.51 20.93 22.49
C CYS A 29 -15.12 22.29 22.12
N SER A 30 -16.19 22.73 22.80
CA SER A 30 -16.89 23.99 22.49
C SER A 30 -16.04 25.23 22.71
N SER A 31 -15.18 25.22 23.74
CA SER A 31 -14.28 26.34 24.07
C SER A 31 -13.05 26.42 23.17
N LEU A 32 -12.80 25.38 22.37
CA LEU A 32 -11.59 25.22 21.58
C LEU A 32 -11.72 25.86 20.19
N SER A 33 -10.75 26.70 19.85
CA SER A 33 -10.60 27.26 18.50
C SER A 33 -9.47 26.54 17.76
N LEU A 34 -9.82 25.82 16.69
CA LEU A 34 -8.84 25.14 15.84
C LEU A 34 -8.47 26.04 14.65
N GLN A 35 -7.18 26.19 14.41
CA GLN A 35 -6.63 26.82 13.21
C GLN A 35 -5.76 25.80 12.47
N SER A 36 -6.16 25.45 11.24
CA SER A 36 -5.34 24.60 10.37
C SER A 36 -4.26 25.42 9.67
N VAL A 37 -3.01 24.94 9.71
CA VAL A 37 -1.86 25.56 9.05
C VAL A 37 -1.10 24.54 8.22
N GLY A 38 -0.41 25.01 7.17
CA GLY A 38 0.43 24.16 6.32
C GLY A 38 1.79 23.81 6.94
N SER A 39 2.26 24.60 7.92
CA SER A 39 3.52 24.38 8.63
C SER A 39 3.38 24.80 10.09
N LEU A 40 3.96 24.02 11.00
CA LEU A 40 3.99 24.28 12.43
C LEU A 40 5.34 24.89 12.83
N GLU A 41 5.38 26.21 13.03
CA GLU A 41 6.54 26.94 13.57
C GLU A 41 6.29 27.30 15.03
N PRO A 42 6.87 26.56 16.00
CA PRO A 42 6.59 26.78 17.41
C PRO A 42 7.40 27.99 17.89
N ASN A 43 6.74 28.96 18.50
CA ASN A 43 7.43 30.06 19.13
C ASN A 43 7.70 29.73 20.62
N GLU A 44 8.90 29.24 20.92
CA GLU A 44 9.29 28.88 22.29
C GLU A 44 9.24 30.09 23.24
N GLU A 45 9.50 31.30 22.72
CA GLU A 45 9.49 32.55 23.50
C GLU A 45 8.06 32.98 23.88
N ALA A 46 7.07 32.63 23.06
CA ALA A 46 5.65 32.85 23.35
C ALA A 46 5.05 31.75 24.24
N GLY A 47 5.82 30.70 24.55
CA GLY A 47 5.35 29.56 25.34
C GLY A 47 4.46 28.58 24.59
N ASP A 48 4.63 28.48 23.26
CA ASP A 48 3.94 27.48 22.47
C ASP A 48 4.44 26.08 22.81
N LYS A 49 3.52 25.16 23.08
CA LYS A 49 3.79 23.74 23.32
C LYS A 49 3.36 22.93 22.12
N ARG A 50 4.31 22.19 21.52
CA ARG A 50 4.02 21.21 20.47
C ARG A 50 3.65 19.86 21.08
N CYS A 51 2.58 19.25 20.57
CA CYS A 51 2.17 17.89 20.84
C CYS A 51 2.17 17.08 19.55
N THR A 52 2.65 15.84 19.62
CA THR A 52 2.64 14.89 18.51
C THR A 52 2.00 13.61 18.98
N PHE A 53 1.06 13.07 18.21
CA PHE A 53 0.39 11.81 18.51
C PHE A 53 0.20 10.96 17.25
N SER A 54 -0.01 9.67 17.43
CA SER A 54 -0.18 8.71 16.34
C SER A 54 -1.58 8.09 16.37
N HIS A 55 -2.32 8.19 15.28
CA HIS A 55 -3.66 7.60 15.14
C HIS A 55 -3.82 6.99 13.75
N ASN A 56 -4.38 5.78 13.63
CA ASN A 56 -4.58 5.06 12.36
C ASN A 56 -3.31 4.99 11.46
N GLN A 57 -2.16 4.71 12.08
CA GLN A 57 -0.83 4.70 11.41
C GLN A 57 -0.36 6.06 10.90
N CYS A 58 -1.13 7.14 11.05
CA CYS A 58 -0.74 8.50 10.72
C CYS A 58 -0.20 9.25 11.94
N ARG A 59 0.76 10.15 11.72
CA ARG A 59 1.29 11.05 12.75
C ARG A 59 0.66 12.43 12.62
N TYR A 60 0.05 12.88 13.70
CA TYR A 60 -0.61 14.16 13.84
C TYR A 60 0.22 15.08 14.72
N GLU A 61 0.31 16.34 14.32
CA GLU A 61 1.02 17.37 15.07
C GLU A 61 0.11 18.58 15.26
N PHE A 62 0.14 19.12 16.48
CA PHE A 62 -0.53 20.35 16.82
C PHE A 62 0.27 21.12 17.87
N MET A 63 0.01 22.41 17.98
CA MET A 63 0.57 23.25 19.03
C MET A 63 -0.52 24.07 19.71
N TYR A 64 -0.30 24.41 20.97
CA TYR A 64 -1.16 25.27 21.74
C TYR A 64 -0.31 26.22 22.59
N ASN A 65 -0.85 27.40 22.90
CA ASN A 65 -0.16 28.36 23.74
C ASN A 65 -0.65 28.22 25.19
N GLU A 66 0.27 28.03 26.15
CA GLU A 66 -0.08 27.84 27.56
C GLU A 66 -0.41 29.16 28.29
N TYR A 67 0.08 30.29 27.76
CA TYR A 67 -0.08 31.63 28.36
C TYR A 67 -1.21 32.44 27.74
N ALA A 68 -1.75 32.01 26.59
CA ALA A 68 -2.89 32.63 25.97
C ALA A 68 -4.16 32.34 26.77
N ASN A 69 -4.93 33.40 27.06
CA ASN A 69 -6.24 33.27 27.72
C ASN A 69 -7.26 32.54 26.83
N SER A 70 -6.99 32.44 25.52
CA SER A 70 -7.80 31.70 24.56
C SER A 70 -7.25 30.29 24.31
N GLU A 71 -8.11 29.28 24.39
CA GLU A 71 -7.80 27.89 23.99
C GLU A 71 -7.72 27.79 22.45
N LYS A 72 -6.61 28.28 21.92
CA LYS A 72 -6.30 28.24 20.49
C LYS A 72 -5.33 27.12 20.19
N LEU A 73 -5.77 26.18 19.34
CA LEU A 73 -4.95 25.09 18.86
C LEU A 73 -4.63 25.33 17.40
N ILE A 74 -3.35 25.22 17.07
CA ILE A 74 -2.86 25.29 15.70
C ILE A 74 -2.52 23.85 15.29
N VAL A 75 -3.22 23.34 14.29
CA VAL A 75 -3.13 21.94 13.85
C VAL A 75 -2.54 21.90 12.45
N LEU A 76 -1.69 20.90 12.17
CA LEU A 76 -1.21 20.66 10.82
C LEU A 76 -2.36 20.19 9.92
N GLU A 77 -2.58 20.86 8.79
CA GLU A 77 -3.68 20.55 7.87
C GLU A 77 -3.61 19.12 7.32
N LYS A 78 -2.39 18.64 7.03
CA LYS A 78 -2.14 17.30 6.49
C LYS A 78 -1.32 16.48 7.49
N PRO A 79 -1.86 15.38 8.02
CA PRO A 79 -1.10 14.49 8.88
C PRO A 79 -0.06 13.73 8.06
N ASP A 80 1.06 13.41 8.71
CA ASP A 80 2.12 12.62 8.10
C ASP A 80 1.71 11.14 8.19
N CYS A 81 0.95 10.70 7.19
CA CYS A 81 0.57 9.31 7.02
C CYS A 81 1.65 8.58 6.20
N PRO A 82 2.33 7.55 6.73
CA PRO A 82 3.11 6.66 5.90
C PRO A 82 2.17 6.05 4.87
N ALA A 83 2.51 6.15 3.59
CA ALA A 83 1.77 5.48 2.54
C ALA A 83 1.84 3.98 2.82
N VAL A 84 0.74 3.39 3.30
CA VAL A 84 0.61 1.93 3.37
C VAL A 84 0.80 1.46 1.92
N PRO A 85 1.86 0.71 1.60
CA PRO A 85 2.05 0.25 0.23
C PRO A 85 0.82 -0.57 -0.13
N LEU A 86 0.27 -0.36 -1.32
CA LEU A 86 -0.85 -1.11 -1.86
C LEU A 86 -0.39 -2.57 -2.07
N THR A 87 -0.28 -3.34 -0.98
CA THR A 87 0.34 -4.68 -0.94
C THR A 87 -0.33 -5.62 -1.92
N LEU A 88 -1.64 -5.46 -2.10
CA LEU A 88 -2.43 -6.21 -3.06
C LEU A 88 -1.93 -6.05 -4.51
N GLY A 89 -1.50 -4.84 -4.90
CA GLY A 89 -1.02 -4.56 -6.25
C GLY A 89 0.31 -5.24 -6.55
N PHE A 90 1.26 -5.16 -5.61
CA PHE A 90 2.56 -5.82 -5.75
C PHE A 90 2.42 -7.35 -5.84
N VAL A 91 1.54 -7.94 -5.03
CA VAL A 91 1.31 -9.40 -5.05
C VAL A 91 0.76 -9.86 -6.39
N LEU A 92 -0.22 -9.15 -6.96
CA LEU A 92 -0.81 -9.52 -8.26
C LEU A 92 0.20 -9.44 -9.41
N ILE A 93 1.07 -8.42 -9.41
CA ILE A 93 2.11 -8.27 -10.43
C ILE A 93 3.10 -9.45 -10.38
N VAL A 94 3.57 -9.79 -9.17
CA VAL A 94 4.54 -10.88 -8.99
C VAL A 94 3.94 -12.23 -9.40
N VAL A 95 2.72 -12.52 -8.98
CA VAL A 95 2.02 -13.76 -9.37
C VAL A 95 1.82 -13.83 -10.88
N GLY A 96 1.37 -12.74 -11.51
CA GLY A 96 1.21 -12.67 -12.96
C GLY A 96 2.51 -12.95 -13.72
N ALA A 97 3.63 -12.38 -13.27
CA ALA A 97 4.93 -12.60 -13.89
C ALA A 97 5.39 -14.06 -13.80
N VAL A 98 5.25 -14.69 -12.62
CA VAL A 98 5.64 -16.10 -12.43
C VAL A 98 4.81 -17.04 -13.29
N VAL A 99 3.48 -16.81 -13.36
CA VAL A 99 2.58 -17.63 -14.19
C VAL A 99 2.91 -17.49 -15.67
N LEU A 100 3.13 -16.27 -16.15
CA LEU A 100 3.49 -16.02 -17.56
C LEU A 100 4.83 -16.67 -17.93
N LEU A 101 5.83 -16.59 -17.05
CA LEU A 101 7.15 -17.17 -17.29
C LEU A 101 7.10 -18.70 -17.27
N GLY A 102 6.30 -19.28 -16.36
CA GLY A 102 6.03 -20.72 -16.32
C GLY A 102 5.30 -21.22 -17.58
N LEU A 103 4.28 -20.50 -18.04
CA LEU A 103 3.56 -20.83 -19.28
C LEU A 103 4.48 -20.74 -20.50
N ALA A 104 5.31 -19.72 -20.60
CA ALA A 104 6.28 -19.59 -21.70
C ALA A 104 7.27 -20.77 -21.72
N ALA A 105 7.82 -21.15 -20.57
CA ALA A 105 8.71 -22.31 -20.47
C ALA A 105 8.01 -23.62 -20.84
N LEU A 106 6.77 -23.83 -20.39
CA LEU A 106 5.97 -25.00 -20.75
C LEU A 106 5.64 -25.05 -22.24
N LEU A 107 5.33 -23.92 -22.86
CA LEU A 107 5.10 -23.83 -24.31
C LEU A 107 6.36 -24.18 -25.09
N VAL A 108 7.51 -23.61 -24.72
CA VAL A 108 8.80 -23.93 -25.35
C VAL A 108 9.11 -25.42 -25.19
N TRP A 109 8.99 -25.97 -23.98
CA TRP A 109 9.20 -27.40 -23.74
C TRP A 109 8.28 -28.25 -24.61
N LYS A 110 6.98 -27.95 -24.65
CA LYS A 110 5.99 -28.71 -25.42
C LYS A 110 6.27 -28.63 -26.93
N LEU A 111 6.70 -27.47 -27.44
CA LEU A 111 7.11 -27.31 -28.84
C LEU A 111 8.35 -28.14 -29.15
N VAL A 112 9.39 -28.07 -28.31
CA VAL A 112 10.63 -28.85 -28.48
C VAL A 112 10.33 -30.34 -28.48
N THR A 113 9.59 -30.84 -27.49
CA THR A 113 9.23 -32.25 -27.39
C THR A 113 8.38 -32.68 -28.59
N SER A 114 7.38 -31.90 -28.99
CA SER A 114 6.52 -32.21 -30.15
C SER A 114 7.30 -32.31 -31.47
N VAL A 115 8.30 -31.45 -31.67
CA VAL A 115 9.13 -31.48 -32.88
C VAL A 115 10.11 -32.66 -32.87
N CYS A 116 10.73 -32.96 -31.72
CA CYS A 116 11.60 -34.12 -31.59
C CYS A 116 10.84 -35.43 -31.83
N ASP A 117 9.64 -35.54 -31.25
CA ASP A 117 8.74 -36.68 -31.42
C ASP A 117 8.42 -36.90 -32.91
N ARG A 118 7.98 -35.86 -33.63
CA ARG A 118 7.74 -35.95 -35.09
C ARG A 118 8.99 -36.28 -35.91
N ARG A 119 10.16 -35.80 -35.51
CA ARG A 119 11.41 -36.04 -36.24
C ARG A 119 11.87 -37.49 -36.10
N GLU A 120 11.67 -38.11 -34.93
CA GLU A 120 11.94 -39.54 -34.75
C GLU A 120 10.93 -40.40 -35.50
N TYR A 121 9.64 -40.06 -35.48
CA TYR A 121 8.62 -40.77 -36.26
C TYR A 121 8.94 -40.80 -37.76
N ALA A 122 9.34 -39.66 -38.35
CA ALA A 122 9.69 -39.59 -39.77
C ALA A 122 10.93 -40.44 -40.12
N ARG A 123 11.91 -40.52 -39.21
CA ARG A 123 13.10 -41.35 -39.39
C ARG A 123 12.76 -42.84 -39.31
N PHE A 124 11.86 -43.22 -38.39
CA PHE A 124 11.41 -44.60 -38.23
C PHE A 124 10.61 -45.10 -39.43
N GLU A 125 9.79 -44.25 -40.07
CA GLU A 125 9.08 -44.62 -41.30
C GLU A 125 10.02 -44.80 -42.50
N GLN A 126 11.06 -43.99 -42.63
CA GLN A 126 12.09 -44.19 -43.68
C GLN A 126 12.85 -45.50 -43.49
N GLU A 127 13.18 -45.87 -42.25
CA GLU A 127 13.85 -47.14 -41.95
C GLU A 127 12.94 -48.35 -42.23
N ARG A 128 11.64 -48.27 -41.90
CA ARG A 128 10.66 -49.33 -42.23
C ARG A 128 10.34 -49.43 -43.73
N ALA A 129 10.38 -48.31 -44.47
CA ALA A 129 10.16 -48.30 -45.92
C ALA A 129 11.33 -48.95 -46.66
N ASN A 130 12.58 -48.69 -46.24
CA ASN A 130 13.75 -49.32 -46.84
C ASN A 130 13.88 -50.82 -46.52
N ALA A 131 13.43 -51.27 -45.34
CA ALA A 131 13.45 -52.69 -44.98
C ALA A 131 12.44 -53.56 -45.76
N LYS A 132 11.44 -52.97 -46.44
CA LYS A 132 10.45 -53.72 -47.23
C LYS A 132 10.89 -54.06 -48.66
N PHE A 133 12.01 -53.53 -49.14
CA PHE A 133 12.45 -53.75 -50.53
C PHE A 133 13.46 -54.90 -50.70
N ASP A 134 13.96 -55.50 -49.61
CA ASP A 134 14.93 -56.61 -49.65
C ASP A 134 14.28 -58.02 -49.58
N GLU A 135 12.96 -58.14 -49.39
CA GLU A 135 12.27 -59.44 -49.26
C GLU A 135 11.66 -59.99 -50.56
N VAL A 136 11.87 -59.32 -51.71
CA VAL A 136 11.34 -59.73 -53.03
C VAL A 136 12.47 -59.92 -54.04
N GLY A 137 13.40 -60.82 -53.73
CA GLY A 137 14.57 -61.08 -54.56
C GLY A 137 15.17 -62.46 -54.35
N PHE A 138 14.37 -63.52 -54.57
CA PHE A 138 14.83 -64.86 -54.95
C PHE A 138 13.78 -65.54 -55.83
#